data_AF-A0A7C5RTX5-F1
#
_entry.id   AF-A0A7C5RTX5-F1
#
_cell.length_a   1.000
_cell.length_b   1.000
_cell.length_c   1.000
_cell.angle_alpha   90.00
_cell.angle_beta   90.00
_cell.angle_gamma   90.00
#
_symmetry.space_group_name_H-M   'P 1'
#
loop_
_entity.id
_entity.type
_entity.pdbx_description
1 polymer ?
#
loop_
_entity_poly.entity_id
_entity_poly.type
_entity_poly.pdbx_seq_one_letter_code
_entity_poly.pdbx_strand_id
1 'polypeptide(L)'
;RVLGEKPHQKDRLREDVRVTARDLLDVRVPGGQITEGGLRNNVSVALQYLDNWLRGQGAAAIFNLMEDTATAEISRAQLWQWRSHGALLADGRPVTSELYAQIRDEELAKLGGEQIGRLREAREILDRLVLADEFTEFLTYIAYDYID
;
A
#
# COMPACT_ATOMS: atom_id res chain seq x y z
N ARG A 1 29.50 -16.98 -5.32
CA ARG A 1 28.68 -16.21 -6.29
C ARG A 1 27.75 -17.19 -7.00
N VAL A 2 26.43 -17.01 -6.94
CA VAL A 2 25.43 -18.02 -7.39
C VAL A 2 25.55 -18.42 -8.87
N LEU A 3 26.08 -17.52 -9.71
CA LEU A 3 26.16 -17.71 -11.16
C LEU A 3 27.48 -18.35 -11.66
N GLY A 4 28.53 -18.41 -10.84
CA GLY A 4 29.86 -18.83 -11.32
C GLY A 4 30.34 -17.99 -12.52
N GLU A 5 30.72 -18.67 -13.60
CA GLU A 5 31.14 -18.06 -14.88
C GLU A 5 29.98 -17.83 -15.86
N LYS A 6 28.78 -18.33 -15.57
CA LYS A 6 27.65 -18.26 -16.49
C LYS A 6 27.00 -16.86 -16.48
N PRO A 7 26.51 -16.35 -17.62
CA PRO A 7 25.85 -15.04 -17.69
C PRO A 7 24.41 -15.05 -17.14
N HIS A 8 23.78 -16.22 -16.99
CA HIS A 8 22.40 -16.40 -16.53
C HIS A 8 22.11 -17.84 -16.10
N GLN A 9 20.91 -18.10 -15.57
CA GLN A 9 20.46 -19.43 -15.13
C GLN A 9 19.41 -20.10 -16.03
N LYS A 10 19.35 -19.78 -17.33
CA LYS A 10 18.35 -20.36 -18.26
C LYS A 10 18.34 -21.90 -18.29
N ASP A 11 19.48 -22.54 -18.02
CA ASP A 11 19.60 -24.01 -17.93
C ASP A 11 18.87 -24.61 -16.70
N ARG A 12 18.47 -23.79 -15.72
CA ARG A 12 17.75 -24.23 -14.52
C ARG A 12 16.25 -24.30 -14.79
N LEU A 13 15.81 -25.40 -15.38
CA LEU A 13 14.44 -25.59 -15.87
C LEU A 13 13.36 -25.78 -14.78
N ARG A 14 13.74 -26.09 -13.54
CA ARG A 14 12.83 -26.32 -12.41
C ARG A 14 11.78 -27.43 -12.64
N GLU A 15 12.18 -28.53 -13.27
CA GLU A 15 11.33 -29.72 -13.49
C GLU A 15 10.83 -30.37 -12.18
N ASP A 16 11.46 -30.02 -11.04
CA ASP A 16 11.05 -30.39 -9.69
C ASP A 16 9.75 -29.72 -9.23
N VAL A 17 9.35 -28.61 -9.86
CA VAL A 17 8.20 -27.80 -9.44
C VAL A 17 6.97 -28.16 -10.25
N ARG A 18 5.88 -28.49 -9.56
CA ARG A 18 4.55 -28.67 -10.16
C ARG A 18 3.60 -27.69 -9.48
N VAL A 19 3.21 -26.62 -10.19
CA VAL A 19 2.28 -25.59 -9.69
C VAL A 19 0.90 -25.85 -10.27
N THR A 20 -0.12 -25.80 -9.42
CA THR A 20 -1.53 -25.84 -9.82
C THR A 20 -2.16 -24.46 -9.73
N ALA A 21 -3.31 -24.25 -10.38
CA ALA A 21 -4.07 -23.01 -10.22
C ALA A 21 -4.48 -22.75 -8.76
N ARG A 22 -4.70 -23.81 -7.98
CA ARG A 22 -5.03 -23.69 -6.56
C ARG A 22 -3.88 -23.10 -5.75
N ASP A 23 -2.64 -23.44 -6.09
CA ASP A 23 -1.46 -22.93 -5.38
C ASP A 23 -1.29 -21.42 -5.61
N LEU A 24 -1.66 -20.93 -6.79
CA LEU A 24 -1.62 -19.50 -7.13
C LEU A 24 -2.73 -18.67 -6.47
N LEU A 25 -3.81 -19.31 -6.01
CA LEU A 25 -4.98 -18.67 -5.40
C LEU A 25 -5.01 -18.84 -3.87
N ASP A 26 -4.01 -19.50 -3.29
CA ASP A 26 -3.93 -19.66 -1.84
C ASP A 26 -3.44 -18.36 -1.17
N VAL A 27 -4.39 -17.55 -0.74
CA VAL A 27 -4.11 -16.27 -0.06
C VAL A 27 -3.84 -16.42 1.45
N ARG A 28 -3.80 -17.66 1.97
CA ARG A 28 -3.51 -17.89 3.39
C ARG A 28 -2.03 -17.69 3.64
N VAL A 29 -1.71 -16.74 4.53
CA VAL A 29 -0.36 -16.53 5.02
C VAL A 29 -0.26 -17.20 6.40
N PRO A 30 0.54 -18.28 6.57
CA PRO A 30 0.73 -18.91 7.87
C PRO A 30 1.20 -17.90 8.93
N GLY A 31 0.45 -17.74 10.01
CA GLY A 31 0.73 -16.76 11.07
C GLY A 31 0.51 -15.30 10.65
N GLY A 32 -0.06 -15.04 9.47
CA GLY A 32 -0.38 -13.69 9.01
C GLY A 32 -1.42 -13.02 9.90
N GLN A 33 -1.18 -11.75 10.22
CA GLN A 33 -2.04 -10.93 11.06
C GLN A 33 -2.17 -9.53 10.46
N ILE A 34 -3.34 -8.92 10.61
CA ILE A 34 -3.53 -7.49 10.38
C ILE A 34 -3.21 -6.81 11.71
N THR A 35 -2.14 -6.02 11.78
CA THR A 35 -1.76 -5.31 13.00
C THR A 35 -2.08 -3.83 12.87
N GLU A 36 -2.31 -3.14 13.99
CA GLU A 36 -2.42 -1.68 13.96
C GLU A 36 -1.15 -1.03 13.39
N GLY A 37 0.02 -1.58 13.70
CA GLY A 37 1.29 -1.12 13.13
C GLY A 37 1.34 -1.23 11.60
N GLY A 38 0.84 -2.34 11.03
CA GLY A 38 0.72 -2.49 9.58
C GLY A 38 -0.30 -1.53 8.97
N LEU A 39 -1.44 -1.33 9.62
CA LEU A 39 -2.47 -0.36 9.22
C LEU A 39 -1.91 1.07 9.17
N ARG A 40 -1.21 1.49 10.23
CA ARG A 40 -0.51 2.78 10.31
C ARG A 40 0.56 2.93 9.25
N ASN A 41 1.36 1.89 9.02
CA ASN A 41 2.40 1.91 8.00
C ASN A 41 1.81 2.13 6.61
N ASN A 42 0.73 1.41 6.26
CA ASN A 42 0.06 1.58 4.97
C ASN A 42 -0.47 3.01 4.79
N VAL A 43 -1.09 3.59 5.82
CA VAL A 43 -1.53 4.99 5.80
C VAL A 43 -0.35 5.94 5.60
N SER A 44 0.72 5.80 6.39
CA SER A 44 1.88 6.68 6.35
C SER A 44 2.62 6.62 5.01
N VAL A 45 2.81 5.42 4.46
CA VAL A 45 3.46 5.22 3.15
C VAL A 45 2.59 5.79 2.04
N ALA A 46 1.28 5.55 2.05
CA ALA A 46 0.38 6.07 1.01
C ALA A 46 0.34 7.61 1.02
N LEU A 47 0.26 8.25 2.19
CA LEU A 47 0.30 9.72 2.31
C LEU A 47 1.61 10.31 1.79
N GLN A 48 2.75 9.77 2.24
CA GLN A 48 4.07 10.24 1.80
C GLN A 48 4.28 10.02 0.30
N TYR A 49 3.86 8.88 -0.23
CA TYR A 49 4.00 8.60 -1.66
C TYR A 49 3.15 9.52 -2.52
N LEU A 50 1.87 9.72 -2.16
CA LEU A 50 0.99 10.66 -2.87
C LEU A 50 1.54 12.09 -2.81
N ASP A 51 2.05 12.54 -1.67
CA ASP A 51 2.70 13.84 -1.55
C ASP A 51 3.92 13.99 -2.49
N ASN A 52 4.77 12.96 -2.58
CA ASN A 52 5.89 12.96 -3.53
C ASN A 52 5.42 12.94 -4.98
N TRP A 53 4.44 12.11 -5.31
CA TRP A 53 3.85 12.06 -6.66
C TRP A 53 3.35 13.43 -7.07
N LEU A 54 2.52 14.06 -6.24
CA LEU A 54 1.93 15.37 -6.49
C LEU A 54 2.96 16.50 -6.62
N ARG A 55 4.23 16.24 -6.24
CA ARG A 55 5.38 17.13 -6.45
C ARG A 55 6.25 16.72 -7.66
N GLY A 56 5.75 15.82 -8.50
CA GLY A 56 6.43 15.31 -9.69
C GLY A 56 7.45 14.20 -9.44
N GLN A 57 7.43 13.56 -8.26
CA GLN A 57 8.40 12.52 -7.88
C GLN A 57 7.72 11.16 -7.75
N GLY A 58 7.78 10.35 -8.81
CA GLY A 58 7.19 9.00 -8.84
C GLY A 58 8.04 7.91 -8.17
N ALA A 59 9.31 8.22 -7.86
CA ALA A 59 10.22 7.38 -7.09
C ALA A 59 10.57 8.10 -5.79
N ALA A 60 10.07 7.60 -4.66
CA ALA A 60 10.13 8.28 -3.38
C ALA A 60 10.94 7.48 -2.37
N ALA A 61 11.88 8.14 -1.68
CA ALA A 61 12.60 7.52 -0.57
C ALA A 61 11.74 7.60 0.70
N ILE A 62 11.09 6.49 1.08
CA ILE A 62 10.24 6.41 2.27
C ILE A 62 10.84 5.36 3.21
N PHE A 63 11.13 5.75 4.46
CA PHE A 63 11.81 4.89 5.44
C PHE A 63 13.10 4.22 4.93
N ASN A 64 13.88 4.93 4.10
CA ASN A 64 15.09 4.46 3.42
C ASN A 64 14.87 3.35 2.37
N LEU A 65 13.62 3.11 1.97
CA LEU A 65 13.26 2.27 0.82
C LEU A 65 12.90 3.16 -0.37
N MET A 66 13.24 2.70 -1.58
CA MET A 66 12.84 3.38 -2.81
C MET A 66 11.48 2.84 -3.22
N GLU A 67 10.44 3.60 -2.91
CA GLU A 67 9.06 3.24 -3.19
C GLU A 67 8.60 3.80 -4.53
N ASP A 68 7.79 3.01 -5.23
CA ASP A 68 7.09 3.40 -6.45
C ASP A 68 5.57 3.31 -6.25
N THR A 69 4.83 3.47 -7.34
CA THR A 69 3.36 3.46 -7.33
C THR A 69 2.81 2.15 -6.78
N ALA A 70 3.45 1.01 -7.04
CA ALA A 70 2.95 -0.28 -6.61
C ALA A 70 2.89 -0.38 -5.07
N THR A 71 3.82 0.27 -4.36
CA THR A 71 3.81 0.32 -2.89
C THR A 71 2.60 1.09 -2.36
N ALA A 72 2.28 2.24 -2.94
CA ALA A 72 1.09 2.98 -2.56
C ALA A 72 -0.21 2.26 -2.95
N GLU A 73 -0.22 1.57 -4.10
CA GLU A 73 -1.36 0.77 -4.54
C GLU A 73 -1.65 -0.39 -3.58
N ILE A 74 -0.64 -1.18 -3.18
CA ILE A 74 -0.89 -2.25 -2.22
C ILE A 74 -1.29 -1.71 -0.84
N SER A 75 -0.70 -0.57 -0.43
CA SER A 75 -1.03 0.08 0.84
C SER A 75 -2.50 0.50 0.88
N ARG A 76 -2.97 1.28 -0.10
CA ARG A 76 -4.37 1.72 -0.17
C ARG A 76 -5.33 0.56 -0.42
N ALA A 77 -4.89 -0.48 -1.15
CA ALA A 77 -5.74 -1.63 -1.44
C ALA A 77 -6.01 -2.47 -0.20
N GLN A 78 -5.00 -2.69 0.64
CA GLN A 78 -5.17 -3.34 1.93
C GLN A 78 -6.09 -2.52 2.86
N LEU A 79 -5.90 -1.20 2.92
CA LEU A 79 -6.77 -0.32 3.71
C LEU A 79 -8.24 -0.43 3.29
N TRP A 80 -8.51 -0.34 1.98
CA TRP A 80 -9.86 -0.50 1.43
C TRP A 80 -10.41 -1.90 1.74
N GLN A 81 -9.66 -2.96 1.46
CA GLN A 81 -10.11 -4.34 1.65
C GLN A 81 -10.46 -4.63 3.12
N TRP A 82 -9.59 -4.23 4.04
CA TRP A 82 -9.81 -4.44 5.47
C TRP A 82 -11.02 -3.66 5.97
N ARG A 83 -11.20 -2.41 5.52
CA ARG A 83 -12.36 -1.61 5.86
C ARG A 83 -13.66 -2.19 5.29
N SER A 84 -13.68 -2.52 3.99
CA SER A 84 -14.87 -3.01 3.28
C SER A 84 -15.35 -4.37 3.80
N HIS A 85 -14.44 -5.21 4.31
CA HIS A 85 -14.79 -6.50 4.89
C HIS A 85 -14.84 -6.51 6.43
N GLY A 86 -14.63 -5.36 7.09
CA GLY A 86 -14.60 -5.28 8.55
C GLY A 86 -13.56 -6.21 9.18
N ALA A 87 -12.40 -6.33 8.54
CA ALA A 87 -11.35 -7.25 8.97
C ALA A 87 -10.87 -6.90 10.39
N LEU A 88 -10.51 -7.92 11.18
CA LEU A 88 -10.08 -7.72 12.55
C LEU A 88 -8.58 -7.48 12.62
N LEU A 89 -8.19 -6.46 13.38
CA LEU A 89 -6.83 -6.29 13.86
C LEU A 89 -6.46 -7.46 14.80
N ALA A 90 -5.17 -7.65 15.02
CA ALA A 90 -4.62 -8.69 15.90
C ALA A 90 -5.12 -8.56 17.36
N ASP A 91 -5.56 -7.37 17.78
CA ASP A 91 -6.17 -7.11 19.08
C ASP A 91 -7.71 -7.26 19.10
N GLY A 92 -8.30 -7.66 17.97
CA GLY A 92 -9.72 -7.94 17.82
C GLY A 92 -10.59 -6.74 17.43
N ARG A 93 -10.03 -5.52 17.33
CA ARG A 93 -10.82 -4.38 16.82
C ARG A 93 -11.09 -4.52 15.32
N PRO A 94 -12.32 -4.23 14.84
CA PRO A 94 -12.59 -4.18 13.42
C PRO A 94 -11.96 -2.94 12.78
N VAL A 95 -11.48 -3.09 11.55
CA VAL A 95 -11.10 -1.94 10.71
C VAL A 95 -12.37 -1.30 10.16
N THR A 96 -12.72 -0.13 10.69
CA THR A 96 -13.87 0.67 10.25
C THR A 96 -13.42 1.96 9.57
N SER A 97 -14.35 2.68 8.93
CA SER A 97 -14.08 4.02 8.39
C SER A 97 -13.59 4.99 9.46
N GLU A 98 -14.13 4.90 10.67
CA GLU A 98 -13.77 5.74 11.82
C GLU A 98 -12.36 5.42 12.32
N LEU A 99 -12.01 4.13 12.44
CA LEU A 99 -10.66 3.72 12.84
C LEU A 99 -9.62 4.15 11.80
N TYR A 100 -9.92 3.97 10.51
CA TYR A 100 -9.07 4.47 9.43
C TYR A 100 -8.90 5.99 9.50
N ALA A 101 -9.98 6.76 9.64
CA ALA A 101 -9.91 8.22 9.70
C ALA A 101 -9.09 8.70 10.91
N GLN A 102 -9.28 8.09 12.07
CA GLN A 102 -8.49 8.37 13.27
C GLN A 102 -6.99 8.14 13.00
N ILE A 103 -6.63 6.95 12.50
CA ILE A 103 -5.23 6.60 12.24
C ILE A 103 -4.63 7.50 11.16
N ARG A 104 -5.37 7.81 10.10
CA ARG A 104 -4.99 8.77 9.06
C ARG A 104 -4.61 10.11 9.64
N ASP A 105 -5.46 10.68 10.50
CA ASP A 105 -5.21 12.00 11.08
C ASP A 105 -4.00 11.99 12.03
N GLU A 106 -3.82 10.90 12.78
CA GLU A 106 -2.65 10.71 13.65
C GLU A 106 -1.33 10.57 12.84
N GLU A 107 -1.32 9.78 11.76
CA GLU A 107 -0.14 9.63 10.90
C GLU A 107 0.15 10.93 10.13
N LEU A 108 -0.88 11.63 9.65
CA LEU A 108 -0.75 12.93 9.01
C LEU A 108 -0.14 13.97 9.95
N ALA A 109 -0.54 13.98 11.22
CA ALA A 109 0.04 14.85 12.24
C ALA A 109 1.53 14.55 12.48
N LYS A 110 1.93 13.26 12.48
CA LYS A 110 3.35 12.87 12.59
C LYS A 110 4.20 13.34 11.40
N LEU A 111 3.58 13.48 10.22
CA LEU A 111 4.22 14.03 9.01
C LEU A 111 4.29 15.57 9.01
N GLY A 112 3.80 16.23 10.07
CA GLY A 112 3.79 17.69 10.21
C GLY A 112 2.47 18.37 9.78
N GLY A 113 1.46 17.58 9.41
CA GLY A 113 0.10 18.05 9.11
C GLY A 113 -0.14 18.47 7.66
N GLU A 114 -1.38 18.83 7.35
CA GLU A 114 -1.89 19.12 6.00
C GLU A 114 -1.15 20.26 5.26
N GLN A 115 -0.46 21.14 5.99
CA GLN A 115 0.25 22.29 5.40
C GLN A 115 1.63 21.92 4.85
N ILE A 116 2.12 20.70 5.08
CA ILE A 116 3.43 20.25 4.61
C ILE A 116 3.28 19.78 3.14
N GLY A 117 3.85 20.57 2.25
CA GLY A 117 3.75 20.46 0.79
C GLY A 117 2.36 20.11 0.27
N ARG A 118 2.14 18.90 -0.25
CA ARG A 118 0.88 18.45 -0.89
C ARG A 118 0.13 17.42 -0.02
N LEU A 119 0.41 17.36 1.29
CA LEU A 119 -0.21 16.35 2.17
C LEU A 119 -1.73 16.52 2.35
N ARG A 120 -2.28 17.73 2.19
CA ARG A 120 -3.73 17.95 2.18
C ARG A 120 -4.37 17.16 1.03
N GLU A 121 -3.88 17.37 -0.19
CA GLU A 121 -4.39 16.69 -1.37
C GLU A 121 -4.11 15.19 -1.32
N ALA A 122 -2.95 14.77 -0.83
CA ALA A 122 -2.64 13.37 -0.61
C ALA A 122 -3.67 12.70 0.31
N ARG A 123 -4.06 13.37 1.40
CA ARG A 123 -5.10 12.90 2.33
C ARG A 123 -6.47 12.84 1.66
N GLU A 124 -6.86 13.85 0.88
CA GLU A 124 -8.12 13.85 0.13
C GLU A 124 -8.21 12.70 -0.88
N ILE A 125 -7.13 12.47 -1.65
CA ILE A 125 -7.05 11.38 -2.62
C ILE A 125 -7.12 10.03 -1.90
N LEU A 126 -6.37 9.85 -0.81
CA LEU A 126 -6.38 8.60 -0.06
C LEU A 126 -7.77 8.30 0.52
N ASP A 127 -8.46 9.32 1.04
CA ASP A 127 -9.84 9.19 1.51
C ASP A 127 -10.78 8.75 0.39
N ARG A 128 -10.69 9.36 -0.80
CA ARG A 128 -11.49 8.95 -1.96
C ARG A 128 -11.23 7.49 -2.36
N LEU A 129 -10.01 6.98 -2.18
CA LEU A 129 -9.64 5.62 -2.56
C LEU A 129 -10.04 4.59 -1.50
N VAL A 130 -9.87 4.89 -0.21
CA VAL A 130 -10.10 3.95 0.89
C VAL A 130 -11.58 3.94 1.32
N LEU A 131 -12.23 5.10 1.27
CA LEU A 131 -13.62 5.27 1.72
C LEU A 131 -14.68 5.05 0.62
N ALA A 132 -14.28 4.82 -0.63
CA ALA A 132 -15.20 4.45 -1.70
C ALA A 132 -15.88 3.08 -1.46
N ASP A 133 -17.13 2.97 -1.89
CA ASP A 133 -17.89 1.71 -1.84
C ASP A 133 -17.36 0.68 -2.86
N GLU A 134 -16.92 1.17 -4.02
CA GLU A 134 -16.29 0.37 -5.07
C GLU A 134 -14.78 0.60 -5.11
N PHE A 135 -14.03 -0.43 -5.50
CA PHE A 135 -12.59 -0.34 -5.60
C PHE A 135 -12.17 0.38 -6.88
N THR A 136 -11.63 1.60 -6.76
CA THR A 136 -11.00 2.30 -7.90
C THR A 136 -9.81 1.50 -8.40
N GLU A 137 -9.72 1.22 -9.71
CA GLU A 137 -8.70 0.33 -10.26
C GLU A 137 -7.27 0.84 -10.04
N PHE A 138 -7.04 2.13 -10.28
CA PHE A 138 -5.73 2.77 -10.12
C PHE A 138 -5.85 4.08 -9.35
N LEU A 139 -4.97 4.28 -8.38
CA LEU A 139 -4.87 5.54 -7.64
C LEU A 139 -4.55 6.72 -8.57
N THR A 140 -3.88 6.43 -9.69
CA THR A 140 -3.45 7.40 -10.69
C THR A 140 -4.62 8.07 -11.40
N TYR A 141 -5.75 7.39 -11.56
CA TYR A 141 -6.94 7.96 -12.18
C TYR A 141 -7.50 9.14 -11.38
N ILE A 142 -7.29 9.13 -10.06
CA ILE A 142 -7.66 10.25 -9.20
C ILE A 142 -6.50 11.24 -9.10
N ALA A 143 -5.27 10.76 -8.88
CA ALA A 143 -4.13 11.63 -8.62
C ALA A 143 -3.72 12.50 -9.82
N TYR A 144 -3.96 12.04 -11.06
CA TYR A 144 -3.67 12.83 -12.26
C TYR A 144 -4.51 14.11 -12.35
N ASP A 145 -5.72 14.16 -11.78
CA ASP A 145 -6.54 15.38 -11.75
C ASP A 145 -5.93 16.50 -10.89
N TYR A 146 -4.87 16.20 -10.10
CA TYR A 146 -4.22 17.11 -9.17
C TYR A 146 -2.82 17.59 -9.64
N ILE A 147 -2.45 17.23 -10.87
CA ILE A 147 -1.15 17.52 -11.48
C ILE A 147 -1.42 18.13 -12.86
N ASP A 148 -0.79 19.28 -13.13
CA ASP A 148 -0.86 19.99 -14.42
C ASP A 148 0.04 19.35 -15.50
#